data_AF-A0A1G1Z6W4-F1
#
_entry.id   AF-A0A1G1Z6W4-F1
#
_cell.length_a   1.000
_cell.length_b   1.000
_cell.length_c   1.000
_cell.angle_alpha   90.00
_cell.angle_beta   90.00
_cell.angle_gamma   90.00
#
_symmetry.space_group_name_H-M   'P 1'
#
loop_
_entity.id
_entity.type
_entity.pdbx_description
1 polymer ?
#
loop_
_entity_poly.entity_id
_entity_poly.type
_entity_poly.pdbx_seq_one_letter_code
_entity_poly.pdbx_strand_id
1 'polypeptide(L)'
;MRRALFIFLAFLTLLGIYFGAALLFFKTYYFTRVSSTFIEDHRYWSFIEASERALSFSSPIGHEETLYLLGYQTLSLLDTDVDEEVARALVTYYESWFDVRQPFSGGVFYTQGFSVAGQLRERLWDLYGATDDFSKAEYYYLKGLALAPDKPDFLYDLFRLYLSHSAFSGDVRAVGGRILGLWPDDIRVQGILKSLE
;
A
#
# COMPACT_ATOMS: atom_id res chain seq x y z
N MET A 1 -39.79 22.27 -23.66
CA MET A 1 -39.13 20.96 -23.47
C MET A 1 -37.67 20.93 -23.94
N ARG A 2 -37.36 21.21 -25.22
CA ARG A 2 -35.96 21.15 -25.74
C ARG A 2 -34.95 22.03 -24.96
N ARG A 3 -35.30 23.29 -24.66
CA ARG A 3 -34.42 24.19 -23.87
C ARG A 3 -34.12 23.66 -22.46
N ALA A 4 -35.13 23.10 -21.78
CA ALA A 4 -34.95 22.52 -20.45
C ALA A 4 -34.03 21.30 -20.48
N LEU A 5 -34.15 20.45 -21.52
CA LEU A 5 -33.24 19.31 -21.72
C LEU A 5 -31.80 19.76 -21.95
N PHE A 6 -31.56 20.80 -22.76
CA PHE A 6 -30.20 21.34 -22.96
C PHE A 6 -29.59 21.88 -21.68
N ILE A 7 -30.37 22.63 -20.87
CA ILE A 7 -29.88 23.15 -19.57
C ILE A 7 -29.54 21.98 -18.63
N PHE A 8 -30.39 20.96 -18.56
CA PHE A 8 -30.15 19.78 -17.75
C PHE A 8 -28.90 19.02 -18.18
N LEU A 9 -28.71 18.78 -19.48
CA LEU A 9 -27.51 18.12 -20.00
C LEU A 9 -26.24 18.95 -19.73
N ALA A 10 -26.28 20.27 -19.96
CA ALA A 10 -25.16 21.15 -19.66
C ALA A 10 -24.79 21.11 -18.17
N PHE A 11 -25.80 21.10 -17.29
CA PHE A 11 -25.60 20.97 -15.86
C PHE A 11 -24.94 19.63 -15.49
N LEU A 12 -25.41 18.51 -16.05
CA LEU A 12 -24.78 17.19 -15.86
C LEU A 12 -23.34 17.16 -16.37
N THR A 13 -23.05 17.81 -17.51
CA THR A 13 -21.68 17.92 -18.03
C THR A 13 -20.79 18.70 -17.08
N LEU A 14 -21.26 19.83 -16.54
CA LEU A 14 -20.49 20.62 -15.56
C LEU A 14 -20.23 19.83 -14.27
N LEU A 15 -21.23 19.09 -13.78
CA LEU A 15 -21.03 18.19 -12.64
C LEU A 15 -20.01 17.10 -12.94
N GLY A 16 -20.08 16.48 -14.13
CA GLY A 16 -19.11 15.49 -14.58
C GLY A 16 -17.68 16.02 -14.63
N ILE A 17 -17.49 17.23 -15.17
CA ILE A 17 -16.17 17.90 -15.19
C ILE A 17 -15.70 18.19 -13.76
N TYR A 18 -16.58 18.70 -12.90
CA TYR A 18 -16.22 19.06 -11.53
C TYR A 18 -15.79 17.82 -10.73
N PHE A 19 -16.62 16.78 -10.67
CA PHE A 19 -16.36 15.59 -9.86
C PHE A 19 -15.35 14.62 -10.50
N GLY A 20 -15.32 14.53 -11.84
CA GLY A 20 -14.46 13.60 -12.56
C GLY A 20 -13.06 14.14 -12.88
N ALA A 21 -12.91 15.45 -13.10
CA ALA A 21 -11.64 16.04 -13.51
C ALA A 21 -11.10 17.06 -12.50
N ALA A 22 -11.91 18.04 -12.08
CA ALA A 22 -11.41 19.13 -11.24
C ALA A 22 -10.99 18.65 -9.84
N LEU A 23 -11.85 17.90 -9.14
CA LEU A 23 -11.51 17.36 -7.81
C LEU A 23 -10.33 16.40 -7.87
N LEU A 24 -10.29 15.52 -8.88
CA LEU A 24 -9.18 14.61 -9.08
C LEU A 24 -7.87 15.38 -9.31
N PHE A 25 -7.89 16.41 -10.17
CA PHE A 25 -6.74 17.26 -10.43
C PHE A 25 -6.21 17.93 -9.15
N PHE A 26 -7.08 18.51 -8.32
CA PHE A 26 -6.66 19.12 -7.06
C PHE A 26 -6.08 18.08 -6.09
N LYS A 27 -6.66 16.88 -6.02
CA LYS A 27 -6.10 15.81 -5.19
C LYS A 27 -4.70 15.40 -5.64
N THR A 28 -4.52 15.16 -6.94
CA THR A 28 -3.20 14.88 -7.52
C THR A 28 -2.23 16.03 -7.28
N TYR A 29 -2.67 17.28 -7.43
CA TYR A 29 -1.85 18.45 -7.11
C TYR A 29 -1.37 18.43 -5.65
N TYR A 30 -2.26 18.22 -4.68
CA TYR A 30 -1.85 18.09 -3.28
C TYR A 30 -0.90 16.92 -3.05
N PHE A 31 -1.14 15.77 -3.69
CA PHE A 31 -0.28 14.61 -3.55
C PHE A 31 1.13 14.83 -4.14
N THR A 32 1.26 15.49 -5.30
CA THR A 32 2.58 15.80 -5.87
C THR A 32 3.44 16.68 -4.95
N ARG A 33 2.80 17.48 -4.10
CA ARG A 33 3.51 18.27 -3.08
C ARG A 33 4.07 17.40 -1.95
N VAL A 34 3.48 16.24 -1.66
CA VAL A 34 4.02 15.31 -0.66
C VAL A 34 5.42 14.87 -1.06
N SER A 35 5.60 14.51 -2.34
CA SER A 35 6.90 14.08 -2.88
C SER A 35 7.96 15.18 -2.84
N SER A 36 7.60 16.43 -3.15
CA SER A 36 8.56 17.54 -3.17
C SER A 36 9.00 17.96 -1.76
N THR A 37 8.07 17.94 -0.79
CA THR A 37 8.33 18.46 0.55
C THR A 37 9.37 17.64 1.32
N PHE A 38 9.42 16.32 1.12
CA PHE A 38 10.41 15.49 1.81
C PHE A 38 11.85 15.79 1.33
N ILE A 39 12.02 15.98 0.02
CA ILE A 39 13.32 16.25 -0.61
C ILE A 39 13.90 17.59 -0.12
N GLU A 40 13.05 18.60 0.09
CA GLU A 40 13.48 19.95 0.41
C GLU A 40 13.83 20.13 1.90
N ASP A 41 12.98 19.62 2.81
CA ASP A 41 13.07 19.99 4.23
C ASP A 41 13.73 18.93 5.13
N HIS A 42 13.86 17.68 4.66
CA HIS A 42 14.38 16.54 5.45
C HIS A 42 13.67 16.35 6.81
N ARG A 43 12.42 16.85 6.92
CA ARG A 43 11.60 16.81 8.13
C ARG A 43 10.39 15.93 7.89
N TYR A 44 10.30 14.84 8.65
CA TYR A 44 9.17 13.92 8.56
C TYR A 44 7.82 14.61 8.88
N TRP A 45 7.81 15.63 9.75
CA TRP A 45 6.61 16.41 10.03
C TRP A 45 6.05 17.11 8.80
N SER A 46 6.91 17.66 7.95
CA SER A 46 6.49 18.31 6.71
C SER A 46 5.87 17.30 5.73
N PHE A 47 6.39 16.06 5.71
CA PHE A 47 5.80 14.95 4.96
C PHE A 47 4.41 14.57 5.48
N ILE A 48 4.24 14.44 6.81
CA ILE A 48 2.95 14.13 7.43
C ILE A 48 1.93 15.24 7.14
N GLU A 49 2.30 16.51 7.30
CA GLU A 49 1.39 17.63 7.04
C GLU A 49 0.96 17.70 5.56
N ALA A 50 1.90 17.49 4.64
CA ALA A 50 1.58 17.43 3.21
C ALA A 50 0.65 16.24 2.89
N SER A 51 0.92 15.07 3.48
CA SER A 51 0.11 13.87 3.32
C SER A 51 -1.30 14.05 3.85
N GLU A 52 -1.44 14.69 5.02
CA GLU A 52 -2.73 14.97 5.64
C GLU A 52 -3.59 15.86 4.74
N ARG A 53 -2.99 16.89 4.13
CA ARG A 53 -3.68 17.76 3.15
C ARG A 53 -4.15 16.97 1.93
N ALA A 54 -3.32 16.07 1.39
CA ALA A 54 -3.67 15.28 0.22
C ALA A 54 -4.77 14.24 0.52
N LEU A 55 -4.71 13.57 1.67
CA LEU A 55 -5.64 12.52 2.05
C LEU A 55 -6.99 13.07 2.54
N SER A 56 -6.98 14.18 3.29
CA SER A 56 -8.20 14.86 3.75
C SER A 56 -8.96 15.57 2.63
N PHE A 57 -8.33 15.83 1.47
CA PHE A 57 -9.02 16.39 0.32
C PHE A 57 -10.06 15.40 -0.23
N SER A 58 -11.33 15.83 -0.15
CA SER A 58 -12.47 15.04 -0.61
C SER A 58 -12.50 14.98 -2.14
N SER A 59 -12.31 13.78 -2.68
CA SER A 59 -12.50 13.46 -4.09
C SER A 59 -13.22 12.12 -4.17
N PRO A 60 -14.26 11.99 -5.02
CA PRO A 60 -14.97 10.72 -5.19
C PRO A 60 -14.09 9.62 -5.82
N ILE A 61 -12.98 10.01 -6.45
CA ILE A 61 -12.07 9.13 -7.18
C ILE A 61 -10.62 9.35 -6.68
N GLY A 62 -9.83 8.29 -6.63
CA GLY A 62 -8.39 8.37 -6.39
C GLY A 62 -7.96 8.39 -4.93
N HIS A 63 -8.88 8.24 -3.97
CA HIS A 63 -8.49 8.17 -2.55
C HIS A 63 -7.64 6.93 -2.24
N GLU A 64 -8.09 5.74 -2.66
CA GLU A 64 -7.33 4.50 -2.45
C GLU A 64 -5.95 4.55 -3.14
N GLU A 65 -5.90 5.08 -4.36
CA GLU A 65 -4.64 5.25 -5.11
C GLU A 65 -3.69 6.22 -4.40
N THR A 66 -4.20 7.34 -3.88
CA THR A 66 -3.37 8.31 -3.13
C THR A 66 -2.77 7.65 -1.90
N LEU A 67 -3.55 6.84 -1.18
CA LEU A 67 -3.06 6.12 -0.01
C LEU A 67 -2.03 5.05 -0.41
N TYR A 68 -2.32 4.26 -1.44
CA TYR A 68 -1.38 3.28 -2.00
C TYR A 68 -0.03 3.93 -2.37
N LEU A 69 -0.06 5.06 -3.09
CA LEU A 69 1.15 5.80 -3.45
C LEU A 69 1.87 6.39 -2.24
N LEU A 70 1.13 6.87 -1.23
CA LEU A 70 1.72 7.34 0.03
C LEU A 70 2.51 6.22 0.71
N GLY A 71 1.98 4.99 0.72
CA GLY A 71 2.66 3.86 1.33
C GLY A 71 4.01 3.54 0.66
N TYR A 72 4.11 3.62 -0.68
CA TYR A 72 5.41 3.48 -1.37
C TYR A 72 6.36 4.63 -1.08
N GLN A 73 5.86 5.86 -0.96
CA GLN A 73 6.70 6.98 -0.55
C GLN A 73 7.25 6.73 0.85
N THR A 74 6.40 6.30 1.79
CA THR A 74 6.82 5.93 3.14
C THR A 74 7.87 4.83 3.12
N LEU A 75 7.70 3.79 2.28
CA LEU A 75 8.70 2.72 2.13
C LEU A 75 10.05 3.28 1.64
N SER A 76 10.02 4.18 0.65
CA SER A 76 11.23 4.87 0.17
C SER A 76 11.88 5.74 1.25
N LEU A 77 11.12 6.26 2.22
CA LEU A 77 11.69 6.98 3.36
C LEU A 77 12.39 6.03 4.34
N LEU A 78 11.84 4.84 4.56
CA LEU A 78 12.45 3.81 5.41
C LEU A 78 13.77 3.29 4.84
N ASP A 79 13.99 3.41 3.53
CA ASP A 79 15.27 3.06 2.89
C ASP A 79 16.37 4.11 3.09
N THR A 80 16.05 5.24 3.71
CA THR A 80 17.02 6.26 4.12
C THR A 80 17.46 6.04 5.57
N ASP A 81 18.50 6.74 6.01
CA ASP A 81 19.01 6.66 7.39
C ASP A 81 18.07 7.42 8.35
N VAL A 82 16.95 6.78 8.70
CA VAL A 82 15.93 7.32 9.61
C VAL A 82 16.00 6.66 10.98
N ASP A 83 15.84 7.48 12.03
CA ASP A 83 15.72 6.98 13.39
C ASP A 83 14.50 6.07 13.55
N GLU A 84 14.62 5.03 14.38
CA GLU A 84 13.56 4.04 14.62
C GLU A 84 12.24 4.69 15.06
N GLU A 85 12.29 5.70 15.92
CA GLU A 85 11.11 6.43 16.38
C GLU A 85 10.36 7.08 15.20
N VAL A 86 11.10 7.70 14.28
CA VAL A 86 10.54 8.35 13.09
C VAL A 86 9.99 7.32 12.12
N ALA A 87 10.73 6.23 11.86
CA ALA A 87 10.29 5.13 11.02
C ALA A 87 8.96 4.54 11.51
N ARG A 88 8.86 4.26 12.82
CA ARG A 88 7.63 3.75 13.44
C ARG A 88 6.48 4.76 13.36
N ALA A 89 6.75 6.04 13.54
CA ALA A 89 5.75 7.10 13.42
C ALA A 89 5.19 7.19 11.99
N LEU A 90 6.05 7.09 10.96
CA LEU A 90 5.65 7.11 9.56
C LEU A 90 4.74 5.92 9.20
N VAL A 91 5.12 4.70 9.61
CA VAL A 91 4.31 3.50 9.37
C VAL A 91 2.99 3.57 10.11
N THR A 92 3.00 3.97 11.39
CA THR A 92 1.77 4.13 12.19
C THR A 92 0.83 5.19 11.58
N TYR A 93 1.39 6.27 11.03
CA TYR A 93 0.60 7.28 10.34
C TYR A 93 -0.10 6.70 9.10
N TYR A 94 0.63 5.98 8.26
CA TYR A 94 0.06 5.30 7.09
C TYR A 94 -1.06 4.32 7.48
N GLU A 95 -0.81 3.46 8.47
CA GLU A 95 -1.80 2.48 8.96
C GLU A 95 -3.04 3.15 9.55
N SER A 96 -2.88 4.29 10.24
CA SER A 96 -4.03 5.05 10.74
C SER A 96 -4.96 5.49 9.62
N TRP A 97 -4.43 5.75 8.43
CA TRP A 97 -5.23 6.06 7.26
C TRP A 97 -5.79 4.79 6.61
N PHE A 98 -4.98 3.75 6.45
CA PHE A 98 -5.37 2.50 5.78
C PHE A 98 -6.40 1.68 6.56
N ASP A 99 -6.17 1.42 7.84
CA ASP A 99 -7.01 0.53 8.65
C ASP A 99 -8.21 1.24 9.29
N VAL A 100 -8.08 2.54 9.59
CA VAL A 100 -9.07 3.26 10.42
C VAL A 100 -9.86 4.31 9.64
N ARG A 101 -9.20 5.10 8.81
CA ARG A 101 -9.83 6.28 8.18
C ARG A 101 -10.22 6.07 6.72
N GLN A 102 -9.86 4.94 6.11
CA GLN A 102 -10.13 4.70 4.70
C GLN A 102 -11.65 4.61 4.45
N PRO A 103 -12.24 5.51 3.64
CA PRO A 103 -13.69 5.56 3.46
C PRO A 103 -14.23 4.50 2.48
N PHE A 104 -13.34 3.82 1.75
CA PHE A 104 -13.70 2.85 0.72
C PHE A 104 -12.97 1.52 0.96
N SER A 105 -13.71 0.42 0.88
CA SER A 105 -13.15 -0.93 0.90
C SER A 105 -13.62 -1.68 -0.35
N GLY A 106 -12.69 -2.39 -1.00
CA GLY A 106 -13.00 -3.31 -2.11
C GLY A 106 -12.47 -2.90 -3.48
N GLY A 107 -11.83 -1.74 -3.65
CA GLY A 107 -11.13 -1.43 -4.89
C GLY A 107 -9.78 -2.15 -5.01
N VAL A 108 -9.20 -2.13 -6.22
CA VAL A 108 -7.90 -2.78 -6.50
C VAL A 108 -6.79 -2.23 -5.62
N PHE A 109 -6.80 -0.92 -5.39
CA PHE A 109 -5.82 -0.23 -4.55
C PHE A 109 -6.03 -0.51 -3.06
N TYR A 110 -7.27 -0.72 -2.60
CA TYR A 110 -7.51 -1.23 -1.25
C TYR A 110 -6.84 -2.59 -1.03
N THR A 111 -7.04 -3.55 -1.95
CA THR A 111 -6.36 -4.84 -1.85
C THR A 111 -4.84 -4.64 -1.90
N GLN A 112 -4.32 -3.87 -2.85
CA GLN A 112 -2.87 -3.62 -2.92
C GLN A 112 -2.30 -2.89 -1.70
N GLY A 113 -3.10 -2.07 -1.01
CA GLY A 113 -2.70 -1.38 0.21
C GLY A 113 -2.29 -2.35 1.33
N PHE A 114 -2.85 -3.57 1.36
CA PHE A 114 -2.39 -4.63 2.27
C PHE A 114 -0.96 -5.08 1.96
N SER A 115 -0.57 -5.15 0.69
CA SER A 115 0.80 -5.53 0.30
C SER A 115 1.77 -4.42 0.74
N VAL A 116 1.39 -3.17 0.53
CA VAL A 116 2.18 -2.02 0.97
C VAL A 116 2.30 -1.96 2.49
N ALA A 117 1.21 -2.15 3.24
CA ALA A 117 1.22 -2.21 4.71
C ALA A 117 2.13 -3.33 5.22
N GLY A 118 2.04 -4.51 4.60
CA GLY A 118 2.90 -5.65 4.91
C GLY A 118 4.37 -5.34 4.64
N GLN A 119 4.70 -4.72 3.50
CA GLN A 119 6.08 -4.35 3.13
C GLN A 119 6.66 -3.31 4.08
N LEU A 120 5.86 -2.33 4.53
CA LEU A 120 6.30 -1.36 5.54
C LEU A 120 6.69 -2.04 6.85
N ARG A 121 5.91 -3.02 7.30
CA ARG A 121 6.18 -3.79 8.52
C ARG A 121 7.35 -4.76 8.35
N GLU A 122 7.43 -5.46 7.22
CA GLU A 122 8.59 -6.28 6.86
C GLU A 122 9.86 -5.43 6.90
N ARG A 123 9.80 -4.21 6.35
CA ARG A 123 10.94 -3.30 6.35
C ARG A 123 11.34 -2.83 7.75
N LEU A 124 10.39 -2.50 8.62
CA LEU A 124 10.69 -2.18 10.03
C LEU A 124 11.33 -3.36 10.75
N TRP A 125 10.84 -4.57 10.48
CA TRP A 125 11.43 -5.78 11.04
C TRP A 125 12.85 -6.01 10.54
N ASP A 126 13.13 -5.83 9.26
CA ASP A 126 14.48 -5.93 8.69
C ASP A 126 15.46 -4.92 9.31
N LEU A 127 14.99 -3.69 9.57
CA LEU A 127 15.82 -2.61 10.10
C LEU A 127 16.07 -2.74 11.61
N TYR A 128 15.04 -3.13 12.38
CA TYR A 128 15.06 -3.01 13.85
C TYR A 128 14.81 -4.33 14.59
N GLY A 129 14.44 -5.40 13.91
CA GLY A 129 14.36 -6.76 14.46
C GLY A 129 13.20 -7.03 15.42
N ALA A 130 12.23 -6.12 15.56
CA ALA A 130 11.12 -6.31 16.49
C ALA A 130 10.12 -7.36 15.96
N THR A 131 9.86 -8.40 16.76
CA THR A 131 8.99 -9.54 16.35
C THR A 131 7.53 -9.14 16.09
N ASP A 132 7.05 -8.05 16.69
CA ASP A 132 5.72 -7.50 16.41
C ASP A 132 5.60 -7.05 14.94
N ASP A 133 6.67 -6.50 14.36
CA ASP A 133 6.66 -6.05 12.97
C ASP A 133 6.55 -7.22 11.99
N PHE A 134 7.23 -8.34 12.27
CA PHE A 134 7.06 -9.58 11.50
C PHE A 134 5.60 -10.08 11.53
N SER A 135 5.01 -10.12 12.73
CA SER A 135 3.64 -10.62 12.94
C SER A 135 2.62 -9.74 12.22
N LYS A 136 2.85 -8.42 12.19
CA LYS A 136 1.99 -7.48 11.45
C LYS A 136 2.18 -7.57 9.94
N ALA A 137 3.41 -7.77 9.45
CA ALA A 137 3.66 -8.00 8.04
C ALA A 137 2.90 -9.24 7.55
N GLU A 138 3.03 -10.36 8.27
CA GLU A 138 2.30 -11.60 8.02
C GLU A 138 0.78 -11.36 8.02
N TYR A 139 0.26 -10.65 9.05
CA TYR A 139 -1.16 -10.31 9.13
C TYR A 139 -1.65 -9.59 7.87
N TYR A 140 -0.95 -8.56 7.41
CA TYR A 140 -1.36 -7.80 6.23
C TYR A 140 -1.30 -8.64 4.95
N TYR A 141 -0.26 -9.44 4.75
CA TYR A 141 -0.17 -10.34 3.60
C TYR A 141 -1.27 -11.40 3.59
N LEU A 142 -1.58 -12.00 4.74
CA LEU A 142 -2.67 -12.97 4.88
C LEU A 142 -4.04 -12.32 4.64
N LYS A 143 -4.27 -11.09 5.11
CA LYS A 143 -5.49 -10.32 4.79
C LYS A 143 -5.61 -10.05 3.29
N GLY A 144 -4.51 -9.70 2.65
CA GLY A 144 -4.42 -9.56 1.20
C GLY A 144 -4.82 -10.84 0.45
N LEU A 145 -4.26 -11.99 0.85
CA LEU A 145 -4.61 -13.30 0.30
C LEU A 145 -6.07 -13.68 0.56
N ALA A 146 -6.65 -13.32 1.70
CA ALA A 146 -8.05 -13.59 1.96
C ALA A 146 -8.98 -12.86 0.97
N LEU A 147 -8.57 -11.67 0.50
CA LEU A 147 -9.30 -10.89 -0.50
C LEU A 147 -9.00 -11.33 -1.94
N ALA A 148 -7.75 -11.72 -2.21
CA ALA A 148 -7.30 -12.15 -3.53
C ALA A 148 -6.39 -13.38 -3.41
N PRO A 149 -6.97 -14.59 -3.29
CA PRO A 149 -6.24 -15.81 -2.92
C PRO A 149 -5.07 -16.13 -3.83
N ASP A 150 -5.20 -15.94 -5.14
CA ASP A 150 -4.20 -16.37 -6.12
C ASP A 150 -3.39 -15.20 -6.66
N LYS A 151 -3.43 -14.04 -5.97
CA LYS A 151 -2.64 -12.88 -6.37
C LYS A 151 -1.15 -13.16 -6.11
N PRO A 152 -0.29 -13.13 -7.15
CA PRO A 152 1.12 -13.47 -7.03
C PRO A 152 1.82 -12.66 -5.93
N ASP A 153 1.64 -11.35 -5.91
CA ASP A 153 2.35 -10.42 -5.04
C ASP A 153 2.33 -10.87 -3.57
N PHE A 154 1.13 -11.21 -3.04
CA PHE A 154 1.02 -11.65 -1.64
C PHE A 154 1.63 -13.02 -1.37
N LEU A 155 1.53 -13.95 -2.33
CA LEU A 155 2.14 -15.27 -2.16
C LEU A 155 3.66 -15.15 -2.12
N TYR A 156 4.25 -14.34 -2.99
CA TYR A 156 5.69 -14.12 -3.01
C TYR A 156 6.17 -13.29 -1.83
N ASP A 157 5.43 -12.26 -1.41
CA ASP A 157 5.74 -11.47 -0.22
C ASP A 157 5.71 -12.33 1.05
N LEU A 158 4.68 -13.16 1.22
CA LEU A 158 4.59 -14.08 2.36
C LEU A 158 5.67 -15.17 2.32
N PHE A 159 5.96 -15.71 1.14
CA PHE A 159 7.04 -16.68 0.94
C PHE A 159 8.40 -16.09 1.33
N ARG A 160 8.68 -14.85 0.92
CA ARG A 160 9.92 -14.14 1.27
C ARG A 160 9.99 -13.87 2.78
N LEU A 161 8.91 -13.37 3.39
CA LEU A 161 8.82 -13.11 4.82
C LEU A 161 9.12 -14.38 5.65
N TYR A 162 8.51 -15.51 5.30
CA TYR A 162 8.81 -16.77 6.00
C TYR A 162 10.23 -17.27 5.74
N LEU A 163 10.76 -17.07 4.53
CA LEU A 163 12.12 -17.49 4.20
C LEU A 163 13.18 -16.73 5.00
N SER A 164 12.92 -15.46 5.32
CA SER A 164 13.82 -14.64 6.15
C SER A 164 13.93 -15.09 7.61
N HIS A 165 13.11 -16.05 8.06
CA HIS A 165 13.17 -16.55 9.44
C HIS A 165 13.11 -18.08 9.50
N SER A 166 14.20 -18.69 9.98
CA SER A 166 14.41 -20.15 9.99
C SER A 166 13.35 -20.98 10.73
N ALA A 167 12.60 -20.36 11.65
CA ALA A 167 11.54 -21.02 12.41
C ALA A 167 10.34 -21.43 11.54
N PHE A 168 10.16 -20.80 10.36
CA PHE A 168 8.98 -20.95 9.52
C PHE A 168 9.22 -21.87 8.31
N SER A 169 10.19 -22.79 8.38
CA SER A 169 10.49 -23.71 7.28
C SER A 169 9.28 -24.52 6.79
N GLY A 170 8.34 -24.85 7.68
CA GLY A 170 7.06 -25.47 7.34
C GLY A 170 6.16 -24.56 6.50
N ASP A 171 6.02 -23.31 6.89
CA ASP A 171 5.20 -22.32 6.18
C ASP A 171 5.81 -21.91 4.84
N VAL A 172 7.15 -21.83 4.75
CA VAL A 172 7.87 -21.66 3.47
C VAL A 172 7.50 -22.77 2.49
N ARG A 173 7.50 -24.04 2.95
CA ARG A 173 7.10 -25.18 2.12
C ARG A 173 5.62 -25.11 1.72
N ALA A 174 4.75 -24.71 2.63
CA ALA A 174 3.31 -24.58 2.35
C ALA A 174 3.03 -23.50 1.30
N VAL A 175 3.56 -22.29 1.48
CA VAL A 175 3.36 -21.18 0.54
C VAL A 175 4.07 -21.47 -0.79
N GLY A 176 5.31 -21.97 -0.76
CA GLY A 176 6.05 -22.35 -1.97
C GLY A 176 5.36 -23.45 -2.76
N GLY A 177 4.80 -24.45 -2.09
CA GLY A 177 4.00 -25.50 -2.71
C GLY A 177 2.74 -24.94 -3.38
N ARG A 178 2.08 -23.96 -2.75
CA ARG A 178 0.95 -23.26 -3.35
C ARG A 178 1.37 -22.46 -4.59
N ILE A 179 2.50 -21.75 -4.54
CA ILE A 179 3.05 -21.03 -5.70
C ILE A 179 3.31 -21.99 -6.86
N LEU A 180 3.97 -23.13 -6.62
CA LEU A 180 4.24 -24.13 -7.67
C LEU A 180 2.97 -24.85 -8.16
N GLY A 181 1.91 -24.90 -7.36
CA GLY A 181 0.60 -25.37 -7.81
C GLY A 181 -0.04 -24.44 -8.85
N LEU A 182 0.22 -23.14 -8.76
CA LEU A 182 -0.27 -22.13 -9.71
C LEU A 182 0.71 -21.89 -10.88
N TRP A 183 2.02 -21.91 -10.60
CA TRP A 183 3.11 -21.71 -11.56
C TRP A 183 4.16 -22.82 -11.43
N PRO A 184 3.91 -24.00 -12.02
CA PRO A 184 4.79 -25.16 -11.88
C PRO A 184 6.23 -24.92 -12.35
N ASP A 185 6.41 -24.03 -13.32
CA ASP A 185 7.70 -23.74 -13.94
C ASP A 185 8.53 -22.64 -13.22
N ASP A 186 8.11 -22.15 -12.04
CA ASP A 186 8.93 -21.19 -11.28
C ASP A 186 10.19 -21.86 -10.70
N ILE A 187 11.26 -21.85 -11.48
CA ILE A 187 12.56 -22.43 -11.14
C ILE A 187 13.18 -21.84 -9.87
N ARG A 188 12.83 -20.60 -9.49
CA ARG A 188 13.39 -19.94 -8.30
C ARG A 188 12.80 -20.56 -7.06
N VAL A 189 11.47 -20.71 -7.00
CA VAL A 189 10.78 -21.34 -5.87
C VAL A 189 11.16 -22.82 -5.78
N GLN A 190 11.23 -23.53 -6.91
CA GLN A 190 11.74 -24.91 -6.91
C GLN A 190 13.14 -25.02 -6.31
N GLY A 191 14.05 -24.12 -6.69
CA GLY A 191 15.42 -24.10 -6.19
C GLY A 191 15.49 -23.87 -4.68
N ILE A 192 14.72 -22.89 -4.17
CA ILE A 192 14.65 -22.58 -2.74
C ILE A 192 14.09 -23.78 -1.97
N LEU A 193 12.98 -24.38 -2.41
CA LEU A 193 12.39 -25.52 -1.70
C LEU A 193 13.31 -26.74 -1.66
N LYS A 194 14.06 -27.02 -2.75
CA LYS A 194 15.08 -28.08 -2.77
C LYS A 194 16.22 -27.82 -1.80
N SER A 195 16.60 -26.56 -1.58
CA SER A 195 17.67 -26.22 -0.63
C SER A 195 17.30 -26.38 0.84
N LEU A 196 16.01 -26.56 1.15
CA LEU A 196 15.50 -26.76 2.51
C LEU A 196 15.41 -28.24 2.90
N GLU A 197 15.59 -29.16 1.95
CA GLU A 197 15.64 -30.63 2.14
C GLU A 197 17.00 -31.09 2.69
#